data_AF-A0A1W6KD23-F1
#
_entry.id   AF-A0A1W6KD23-F1
#
_cell.length_a   1.000
_cell.length_b   1.000
_cell.length_c   1.000
_cell.angle_alpha   90.00
_cell.angle_beta   90.00
_cell.angle_gamma   90.00
#
_symmetry.space_group_name_H-M   'P 1'
#
loop_
_entity.id
_entity.type
_entity.pdbx_description
1 polymer ?
#
loop_
_entity_poly.entity_id
_entity_poly.type
_entity_poly.pdbx_seq_one_letter_code
_entity_poly.pdbx_strand_id
1 'polypeptide(L)'
;MPAKSPALVRVSRRSKLPVLIRATDVLLGLDAIKNLLGSVSVGAISLYNHYTDTRARKPNRRAVDSLPLGPMQTASSVFTSVVGERFYVFTQTPRPKRFSIKMWSMTWPLMPKNNKTATMTQTTSRPSDTKLSQFRVKGEIPVPMLIGWLTLAAVPILLFFAWRSLDRGIPGSATALIVFAVLLSVNGIVYLLSRNSTLQRRGFITAITILFTYLAVNAVEDGSAIIWLFAYPPIIFYISEAKVGVLACSGGLAGVALLFSPLGDLVFDSPYSTSFRLTMLAVLGFEMSTCYVLDQSRRRSKLGLLKLAAEFEYAAKHDALTGLANRREAHEQLEAEYQRYLRNSRGFSVLLMDIDLFKSVNDNHGHQVGDETIVMVARTLREHSRKVDTLARWGGEEYLVLLPETDTVEAVQTANRIRQTIASTPIETQGGSINTTISVGVATIHGAESVDRLLQRADEALYRAKTLGRNKVCDFEGIHG
;
A
#
# COMPACT_ATOMS: atom_id res chain seq x y z
N MET A 1 -23.60 -26.65 -63.97
CA MET A 1 -22.75 -25.51 -64.40
C MET A 1 -22.89 -24.39 -63.36
N PRO A 2 -21.80 -23.76 -62.90
CA PRO A 2 -21.68 -23.30 -61.50
C PRO A 2 -21.46 -21.79 -61.34
N ALA A 3 -21.68 -21.26 -60.11
CA ALA A 3 -21.07 -20.08 -59.46
C ALA A 3 -22.02 -19.58 -58.35
N LYS A 4 -21.66 -19.27 -57.11
CA LYS A 4 -20.40 -19.06 -56.39
C LYS A 4 -20.68 -19.29 -54.90
N SER A 5 -19.84 -20.08 -54.24
CA SER A 5 -19.77 -20.21 -52.77
C SER A 5 -19.11 -18.97 -52.16
N PRO A 6 -19.51 -18.50 -50.95
CA PRO A 6 -18.72 -17.53 -50.22
C PRO A 6 -17.56 -18.24 -49.51
N ALA A 7 -16.38 -17.67 -49.67
CA ALA A 7 -15.09 -18.24 -49.31
C ALA A 7 -14.87 -18.35 -47.79
N LEU A 8 -14.58 -19.58 -47.35
CA LEU A 8 -13.84 -19.86 -46.12
C LEU A 8 -12.39 -19.43 -46.33
N VAL A 9 -12.00 -18.29 -45.77
CA VAL A 9 -10.59 -17.88 -45.72
C VAL A 9 -9.90 -18.62 -44.57
N ARG A 10 -9.19 -19.68 -44.95
CA ARG A 10 -8.25 -20.44 -44.14
C ARG A 10 -6.95 -19.62 -44.04
N VAL A 11 -6.70 -18.96 -42.92
CA VAL A 11 -5.41 -18.30 -42.67
C VAL A 11 -4.39 -19.33 -42.17
N SER A 12 -3.27 -19.39 -42.88
CA SER A 12 -2.23 -20.40 -42.74
C SER A 12 -1.33 -20.14 -41.53
N ARG A 13 -0.86 -21.23 -40.91
CA ARG A 13 0.25 -21.23 -39.95
C ARG A 13 1.58 -21.26 -40.72
N ARG A 14 2.39 -20.21 -40.56
CA ARG A 14 3.88 -20.10 -40.51
C ARG A 14 4.25 -18.70 -41.03
N SER A 15 4.87 -17.83 -40.24
CA SER A 15 6.31 -17.86 -39.95
C SER A 15 6.67 -16.89 -38.80
N LYS A 16 7.80 -17.19 -38.16
CA LYS A 16 8.38 -16.51 -36.98
C LYS A 16 9.04 -15.18 -37.37
N LEU A 17 8.93 -14.16 -36.51
CA LEU A 17 9.98 -13.17 -36.25
C LEU A 17 9.66 -12.42 -34.94
N PRO A 18 10.45 -12.62 -33.86
CA PRO A 18 10.48 -11.70 -32.72
C PRO A 18 11.45 -10.56 -33.01
N VAL A 19 11.05 -9.32 -32.74
CA VAL A 19 11.98 -8.18 -32.66
C VAL A 19 12.77 -8.35 -31.37
N LEU A 20 13.94 -9.00 -31.49
CA LEU A 20 14.95 -9.14 -30.46
C LEU A 20 15.78 -7.86 -30.47
N ILE A 21 15.59 -6.96 -29.51
CA ILE A 21 16.55 -5.88 -29.27
C ILE A 21 17.81 -6.55 -28.71
N ARG A 22 18.89 -6.61 -29.51
CA ARG A 22 20.17 -7.14 -29.05
C ARG A 22 20.85 -6.12 -28.15
N ALA A 23 21.51 -6.59 -27.09
CA ALA A 23 22.29 -5.77 -26.16
C ALA A 23 23.41 -4.93 -26.84
N THR A 24 23.71 -5.19 -28.11
CA THR A 24 24.64 -4.39 -28.93
C THR A 24 24.08 -3.01 -29.32
N ASP A 25 22.76 -2.86 -29.41
CA ASP A 25 22.13 -1.59 -29.82
C ASP A 25 22.08 -0.55 -28.69
N VAL A 26 22.15 -1.02 -27.43
CA VAL A 26 22.27 -0.18 -26.23
C VAL A 26 23.70 0.37 -26.05
N LEU A 27 24.71 -0.36 -26.52
CA LEU A 27 26.12 0.06 -26.45
C LEU A 27 26.47 1.15 -27.47
N LEU A 28 25.87 1.11 -28.67
CA LEU A 28 26.02 2.19 -29.68
C LEU A 28 25.43 3.53 -29.22
N GLY A 29 24.38 3.51 -28.39
CA GLY A 29 23.82 4.72 -27.78
C GLY A 29 24.71 5.35 -26.70
N LEU A 30 25.52 4.56 -25.98
CA LEU A 30 26.40 5.04 -24.92
C LEU A 30 27.68 5.71 -25.44
N ASP A 31 28.22 5.24 -26.57
CA ASP A 31 29.38 5.89 -27.21
C ASP A 31 28.98 7.20 -27.93
N ALA A 32 27.75 7.28 -28.45
CA ALA A 32 27.19 8.53 -28.96
C ALA A 32 26.99 9.58 -27.85
N ILE A 33 26.61 9.15 -26.63
CA ILE A 33 26.46 10.03 -25.45
C ILE A 33 27.83 10.45 -24.89
N LYS A 34 28.86 9.57 -24.91
CA LYS A 34 30.23 9.93 -24.52
C LYS A 34 30.85 10.98 -25.44
N ASN A 35 30.63 10.87 -26.76
CA ASN A 35 31.10 11.87 -27.72
C ASN A 35 30.36 13.20 -27.61
N LEU A 36 29.09 13.20 -27.15
CA LEU A 36 28.32 14.41 -26.90
C LEU A 36 28.71 15.12 -25.58
N LEU A 37 29.21 14.38 -24.59
CA LEU A 37 29.61 14.90 -23.28
C LEU A 37 31.10 15.32 -23.20
N GLY A 38 31.90 15.06 -24.24
CA GLY A 38 33.33 15.38 -24.29
C GLY A 38 33.68 16.83 -24.61
N SER A 39 32.72 17.71 -24.87
CA SER A 39 32.95 19.09 -25.34
C SER A 39 32.73 20.19 -24.30
N VAL A 40 32.47 19.85 -23.03
CA VAL A 40 32.36 20.86 -21.96
C VAL A 40 33.67 20.89 -21.17
N SER A 41 34.54 21.84 -21.53
CA SER A 41 35.71 22.21 -20.73
C SER A 41 35.26 22.72 -19.35
N VAL A 42 35.73 22.07 -18.30
CA VAL A 42 35.76 22.66 -16.94
C VAL A 42 37.21 22.60 -16.47
N GLY A 43 37.81 23.79 -16.41
CA GLY A 43 39.09 24.01 -15.78
C GLY A 43 39.00 23.96 -14.25
N ALA A 44 40.14 23.67 -13.65
CA ALA A 44 40.50 23.85 -12.24
C ALA A 44 39.67 23.07 -11.21
N ILE A 45 40.30 22.09 -10.55
CA ILE A 45 40.80 22.25 -9.17
C ILE A 45 41.84 21.14 -8.90
N SER A 46 43.03 21.60 -8.52
CA SER A 46 44.20 20.86 -8.06
C SER A 46 44.07 20.53 -6.56
N LEU A 47 44.73 19.46 -6.12
CA LEU A 47 45.09 18.97 -4.76
C LEU A 47 44.67 17.48 -4.67
N TYR A 48 45.58 16.50 -4.54
CA TYR A 48 46.58 16.41 -3.49
C TYR A 48 47.64 15.32 -3.82
N ASN A 49 48.91 15.74 -3.78
CA ASN A 49 50.17 15.05 -3.45
C ASN A 49 50.36 13.53 -3.70
N HIS A 50 51.29 13.12 -4.56
CA HIS A 50 52.77 13.03 -4.35
C HIS A 50 53.18 11.64 -3.84
N TYR A 51 53.79 10.81 -4.70
CA TYR A 51 55.07 10.13 -4.43
C TYR A 51 55.58 9.34 -5.66
N THR A 52 56.73 9.80 -6.15
CA THR A 52 57.87 9.07 -6.75
C THR A 52 57.67 8.11 -7.94
N ASP A 53 58.09 8.67 -9.07
CA ASP A 53 58.83 8.06 -10.18
C ASP A 53 60.00 7.16 -9.70
N THR A 54 60.21 5.99 -10.32
CA THR A 54 61.46 5.64 -11.02
C THR A 54 61.49 4.18 -11.54
N ARG A 55 61.89 4.08 -12.82
CA ARG A 55 62.66 3.01 -13.49
C ARG A 55 61.97 1.69 -13.93
N ALA A 56 61.69 1.68 -15.24
CA ALA A 56 62.36 0.88 -16.28
C ALA A 56 62.20 -0.67 -16.36
N ARG A 57 62.01 -1.10 -17.62
CA ARG A 57 62.28 -2.41 -18.27
C ARG A 57 61.18 -3.50 -18.27
N LYS A 58 60.56 -3.67 -19.45
CA LYS A 58 60.24 -4.98 -20.07
C LYS A 58 61.54 -5.80 -20.27
N PRO A 59 61.56 -7.16 -20.44
CA PRO A 59 60.58 -7.94 -21.22
C PRO A 59 60.29 -9.42 -20.81
N ASN A 60 59.12 -9.91 -21.25
CA ASN A 60 58.84 -11.19 -21.92
C ASN A 60 59.53 -12.50 -21.44
N ARG A 61 58.75 -13.50 -20.97
CA ARG A 61 58.89 -14.94 -21.34
C ARG A 61 57.73 -15.82 -20.84
N ARG A 62 57.61 -16.95 -21.55
CA ARG A 62 56.56 -17.99 -21.56
C ARG A 62 56.59 -18.95 -20.36
N ALA A 63 55.38 -19.46 -20.06
CA ALA A 63 54.97 -20.86 -19.84
C ALA A 63 55.41 -21.69 -18.59
N VAL A 64 54.44 -22.54 -18.22
CA VAL A 64 54.50 -23.87 -17.55
C VAL A 64 54.26 -23.94 -16.04
N ASP A 65 53.08 -24.47 -15.72
CA ASP A 65 52.66 -25.45 -14.69
C ASP A 65 53.44 -25.57 -13.37
N SER A 66 52.72 -25.40 -12.24
CA SER A 66 52.75 -26.30 -11.08
C SER A 66 51.75 -25.86 -9.99
N LEU A 67 50.80 -26.74 -9.66
CA LEU A 67 50.02 -26.77 -8.41
C LEU A 67 50.80 -27.63 -7.39
N PRO A 68 50.69 -27.44 -6.04
CA PRO A 68 49.44 -27.75 -5.30
C PRO A 68 49.15 -27.00 -3.96
N LEU A 69 47.87 -27.06 -3.52
CA LEU A 69 47.28 -27.14 -2.15
C LEU A 69 47.85 -26.21 -1.04
N GLY A 70 47.17 -25.18 -0.49
CA GLY A 70 45.90 -25.09 0.26
C GLY A 70 46.04 -24.02 1.41
N PRO A 71 45.06 -23.76 2.29
CA PRO A 71 43.80 -23.03 2.09
C PRO A 71 43.65 -21.75 2.98
N MET A 72 42.90 -20.73 2.53
CA MET A 72 42.04 -19.87 3.38
C MET A 72 41.19 -18.88 2.56
N GLN A 73 39.86 -19.09 2.58
CA GLN A 73 38.79 -18.14 2.95
C GLN A 73 38.75 -16.75 2.23
N THR A 74 37.64 -16.21 1.71
CA THR A 74 36.20 -16.51 1.68
C THR A 74 35.63 -15.51 0.66
N ALA A 75 35.07 -15.97 -0.46
CA ALA A 75 34.27 -15.13 -1.35
C ALA A 75 32.82 -15.62 -1.29
N SER A 76 31.90 -14.72 -0.93
CA SER A 76 30.46 -14.98 -1.08
C SER A 76 30.15 -15.02 -2.58
N SER A 77 29.76 -16.17 -3.10
CA SER A 77 29.35 -16.33 -4.50
C SER A 77 27.86 -16.03 -4.64
N VAL A 78 27.52 -15.06 -5.48
CA VAL A 78 26.14 -14.82 -5.95
C VAL A 78 25.94 -15.65 -7.21
N PHE A 79 24.96 -16.54 -7.20
CA PHE A 79 24.53 -17.27 -8.40
C PHE A 79 23.20 -16.74 -8.89
N THR A 80 23.15 -16.36 -10.17
CA THR A 80 21.93 -16.08 -10.91
C THR A 80 21.66 -17.24 -11.84
N SER A 81 20.47 -17.83 -11.77
CA SER A 81 19.97 -18.74 -12.81
C SER A 81 18.66 -18.22 -13.38
N VAL A 82 18.45 -18.47 -14.67
CA VAL A 82 17.25 -18.09 -15.41
C VAL A 82 16.46 -19.36 -15.69
N VAL A 83 15.21 -19.38 -15.24
CA VAL A 83 14.23 -20.43 -15.61
C VAL A 83 12.99 -19.72 -16.12
N GLY A 84 12.79 -19.75 -17.45
CA GLY A 84 11.73 -19.00 -18.12
C GLY A 84 11.96 -17.48 -18.10
N GLU A 85 10.89 -16.68 -18.09
CA GLU A 85 10.93 -15.20 -18.18
C GLU A 85 11.12 -14.47 -16.83
N ARG A 86 11.67 -15.13 -15.80
CA ARG A 86 11.93 -14.48 -14.50
C ARG A 86 13.34 -14.75 -13.99
N PHE A 87 13.93 -13.73 -13.37
CA PHE A 87 15.24 -13.77 -12.72
C PHE A 87 15.09 -14.10 -11.24
N TYR A 88 15.88 -15.06 -10.75
CA TYR A 88 15.98 -15.39 -9.34
C TYR A 88 17.41 -15.13 -8.85
N VAL A 89 17.54 -14.39 -7.76
CA VAL A 89 18.82 -14.15 -7.07
C VAL A 89 18.75 -14.87 -5.72
N PHE A 90 19.61 -15.86 -5.53
CA PHE A 90 19.73 -16.56 -4.25
C PHE A 90 20.97 -16.06 -3.50
N THR A 91 20.78 -15.62 -2.26
CA THR A 91 21.87 -15.36 -1.31
C THR A 91 21.82 -16.42 -0.22
N GLN A 92 22.90 -17.18 -0.05
CA GLN A 92 23.05 -18.08 1.10
C GLN A 92 23.66 -17.27 2.26
N THR A 93 22.88 -17.00 3.31
CA THR A 93 23.42 -16.56 4.59
C THR A 93 23.71 -17.77 5.50
N PRO A 94 24.80 -17.78 6.28
CA PRO A 94 25.06 -18.86 7.23
C PRO A 94 24.06 -18.81 8.39
N ARG A 95 23.65 -19.99 8.87
CA ARG A 95 22.67 -20.24 9.96
C ARG A 95 22.87 -19.36 11.21
N PRO A 96 21.81 -18.92 11.92
CA PRO A 96 21.96 -18.34 13.25
C PRO A 96 21.94 -19.41 14.35
N LYS A 97 22.94 -19.36 15.23
CA LYS A 97 22.93 -20.00 16.57
C LYS A 97 22.15 -19.11 17.56
N ARG A 98 21.59 -19.78 18.57
CA ARG A 98 20.70 -19.35 19.67
C ARG A 98 21.14 -18.12 20.51
N PHE A 99 20.11 -17.34 20.88
CA PHE A 99 19.84 -16.52 22.09
C PHE A 99 20.77 -15.36 22.55
N SER A 100 20.20 -14.14 22.66
CA SER A 100 19.66 -13.60 23.94
C SER A 100 18.87 -12.30 23.68
N ILE A 101 17.70 -12.15 24.29
CA ILE A 101 16.85 -10.94 24.21
C ILE A 101 17.19 -10.05 25.41
N LYS A 102 17.79 -8.89 25.15
CA LYS A 102 17.87 -7.79 26.14
C LYS A 102 16.68 -6.87 25.91
N MET A 103 15.79 -6.85 26.89
CA MET A 103 14.60 -6.02 26.97
C MET A 103 15.01 -4.55 27.13
N TRP A 104 14.59 -3.68 26.22
CA TRP A 104 14.58 -2.23 26.42
C TRP A 104 13.13 -1.76 26.33
N SER A 105 12.57 -1.32 27.47
CA SER A 105 11.25 -0.71 27.56
C SER A 105 11.33 0.76 27.13
N MET A 106 10.66 1.12 26.05
CA MET A 106 10.42 2.52 25.68
C MET A 106 8.91 2.75 25.68
N THR A 107 8.44 3.46 26.70
CA THR A 107 7.03 3.86 26.90
C THR A 107 6.60 4.85 25.83
N TRP A 108 5.56 4.51 25.07
CA TRP A 108 4.95 5.37 24.05
C TRP A 108 3.83 6.23 24.67
N PRO A 109 3.64 7.50 24.27
CA PRO A 109 2.50 8.28 24.73
C PRO A 109 1.20 7.81 24.06
N LEU A 110 0.15 7.68 24.88
CA LEU A 110 -1.21 7.28 24.54
C LEU A 110 -1.84 8.18 23.45
N MET A 111 -2.37 7.58 22.39
CA MET A 111 -3.27 8.26 21.45
C MET A 111 -4.69 8.38 22.04
N PRO A 112 -5.43 9.47 21.75
CA PRO A 112 -6.82 9.59 22.16
C PRO A 112 -7.73 8.67 21.31
N LYS A 113 -8.62 7.93 22.00
CA LYS A 113 -9.66 7.09 21.39
C LYS A 113 -10.67 7.96 20.65
N ASN A 114 -10.89 7.70 19.36
CA ASN A 114 -12.01 8.28 18.62
C ASN A 114 -12.98 7.16 18.22
N ASN A 115 -14.10 7.10 18.93
CA ASN A 115 -15.24 6.20 18.68
C ASN A 115 -15.99 6.68 17.44
N LYS A 116 -15.94 5.94 16.32
CA LYS A 116 -17.04 5.87 15.34
C LYS A 116 -17.12 4.46 14.76
N THR A 117 -18.20 3.77 15.12
CA THR A 117 -18.71 2.54 14.52
C THR A 117 -18.92 2.73 13.02
N ALA A 118 -18.29 1.88 12.21
CA ALA A 118 -18.47 1.86 10.76
C ALA A 118 -19.39 0.68 10.37
N THR A 119 -20.66 0.98 10.13
CA THR A 119 -21.61 0.08 9.47
C THR A 119 -21.18 -0.11 8.01
N MET A 120 -20.80 -1.32 7.61
CA MET A 120 -20.57 -1.66 6.20
C MET A 120 -21.88 -2.11 5.56
N THR A 121 -22.55 -1.19 4.85
CA THR A 121 -23.54 -1.52 3.84
C THR A 121 -22.82 -1.70 2.51
N GLN A 122 -22.89 -2.89 1.91
CA GLN A 122 -22.43 -3.10 0.54
C GLN A 122 -23.26 -2.23 -0.40
N THR A 123 -22.64 -1.17 -0.92
CA THR A 123 -23.11 -0.42 -2.08
C THR A 123 -21.94 -0.35 -3.05
N THR A 124 -22.19 -0.69 -4.31
CA THR A 124 -21.26 -0.65 -5.45
C THR A 124 -20.87 0.79 -5.81
N SER A 125 -20.25 1.50 -4.87
CA SER A 125 -19.70 2.84 -5.07
C SER A 125 -18.21 2.80 -4.78
N ARG A 126 -17.41 3.46 -5.65
CA ARG A 126 -15.98 3.68 -5.41
C ARG A 126 -15.80 4.15 -3.97
N PRO A 127 -14.93 3.53 -3.15
CA PRO A 127 -14.66 4.06 -1.82
C PRO A 127 -14.16 5.49 -1.96
N SER A 128 -14.80 6.43 -1.25
CA SER A 128 -14.31 7.82 -1.17
C SER A 128 -12.85 7.82 -0.72
N ASP A 129 -11.99 8.64 -1.34
CA ASP A 129 -10.56 8.77 -1.04
C ASP A 129 -10.25 8.87 0.47
N THR A 130 -11.22 9.34 1.26
CA THR A 130 -11.16 9.43 2.72
C THR A 130 -11.00 8.09 3.46
N LYS A 131 -11.61 6.97 3.01
CA LYS A 131 -11.46 5.66 3.69
C LYS A 131 -10.11 4.98 3.38
N LEU A 132 -9.58 5.22 2.19
CA LEU A 132 -8.24 4.75 1.78
C LEU A 132 -7.11 5.55 2.43
N SER A 133 -7.41 6.73 3.01
CA SER A 133 -6.43 7.56 3.72
C SER A 133 -5.96 6.98 5.07
N GLN A 134 -6.70 6.01 5.64
CA GLN A 134 -6.35 5.36 6.91
C GLN A 134 -5.18 4.38 6.75
N PHE A 135 -5.04 3.76 5.58
CA PHE A 135 -3.86 2.99 5.25
C PHE A 135 -2.75 3.93 4.78
N ARG A 136 -2.08 4.55 5.75
CA ARG A 136 -0.87 5.33 5.50
C ARG A 136 0.23 4.36 5.06
N VAL A 137 0.55 4.36 3.78
CA VAL A 137 1.69 3.60 3.25
C VAL A 137 2.95 4.11 3.98
N LYS A 138 3.60 3.25 4.77
CA LYS A 138 4.86 3.56 5.44
C LYS A 138 5.85 4.09 4.39
N GLY A 139 6.23 5.36 4.50
CA GLY A 139 7.20 6.01 3.60
C GLY A 139 6.66 7.21 2.80
N GLU A 140 5.35 7.46 2.77
CA GLU A 140 4.83 8.68 2.13
C GLU A 140 5.10 9.92 2.98
N ILE A 141 5.70 10.95 2.37
CA ILE A 141 5.91 12.26 2.99
C ILE A 141 4.53 12.93 3.16
N PRO A 142 4.12 13.28 4.40
CA PRO A 142 2.87 13.99 4.61
C PRO A 142 2.87 15.36 3.90
N VAL A 143 1.77 15.71 3.23
CA VAL A 143 1.63 17.00 2.52
C VAL A 143 2.00 18.22 3.41
N PRO A 144 1.55 18.32 4.68
CA PRO A 144 1.93 19.44 5.54
C PRO A 144 3.44 19.53 5.82
N MET A 145 4.10 18.37 5.90
CA MET A 145 5.55 18.28 6.13
C MET A 145 6.32 18.70 4.88
N LEU A 146 5.88 18.27 3.69
CA LEU A 146 6.43 18.74 2.43
C LEU A 146 6.27 20.26 2.27
N ILE A 147 5.09 20.81 2.57
CA ILE A 147 4.85 22.26 2.51
C ILE A 147 5.80 23.01 3.47
N GLY A 148 6.05 22.46 4.66
CA GLY A 148 7.03 23.00 5.59
C GLY A 148 8.44 23.04 5.00
N TRP A 149 8.90 21.95 4.38
CA TRP A 149 10.20 21.89 3.71
C TRP A 149 10.31 22.83 2.52
N LEU A 150 9.27 22.90 1.68
CA LEU A 150 9.21 23.83 0.56
C LEU A 150 9.26 25.29 1.05
N THR A 151 8.54 25.61 2.12
CA THR A 151 8.57 26.95 2.74
C THR A 151 9.95 27.28 3.28
N LEU A 152 10.59 26.34 3.98
CA LEU A 152 11.93 26.51 4.53
C LEU A 152 12.98 26.72 3.43
N ALA A 153 12.83 26.06 2.28
CA ALA A 153 13.71 26.25 1.13
C ALA A 153 13.40 27.56 0.36
N ALA A 154 12.11 27.91 0.20
CA ALA A 154 11.69 29.05 -0.60
C ALA A 154 12.03 30.41 0.04
N VAL A 155 11.89 30.55 1.37
CA VAL A 155 12.09 31.83 2.06
C VAL A 155 13.53 32.38 1.87
N PRO A 156 14.61 31.61 2.10
CA PRO A 156 15.97 32.09 1.83
C PRO A 156 16.20 32.47 0.37
N ILE A 157 15.64 31.71 -0.58
CA ILE A 157 15.75 31.99 -2.01
C ILE A 157 15.09 33.33 -2.35
N LEU A 158 13.88 33.57 -1.82
CA LEU A 158 13.17 34.84 -2.03
C LEU A 158 13.93 36.02 -1.44
N LEU A 159 14.50 35.87 -0.24
CA LEU A 159 15.29 36.92 0.41
C LEU A 159 16.59 37.21 -0.37
N PHE A 160 17.23 36.19 -0.93
CA PHE A 160 18.40 36.36 -1.79
C PHE A 160 18.08 37.18 -3.04
N PHE A 161 16.99 36.84 -3.76
CA PHE A 161 16.56 37.62 -4.92
C PHE A 161 16.06 39.02 -4.55
N ALA A 162 15.47 39.19 -3.37
CA ALA A 162 15.10 40.51 -2.88
C ALA A 162 16.33 41.40 -2.66
N TRP A 163 17.38 40.85 -2.01
CA TRP A 163 18.64 41.56 -1.83
C TRP A 163 19.29 41.93 -3.17
N ARG A 164 19.34 40.97 -4.11
CA ARG A 164 19.89 41.22 -5.45
C ARG A 164 19.10 42.27 -6.24
N SER A 165 17.78 42.31 -6.07
CA SER A 165 16.92 43.34 -6.67
C SER A 165 17.20 44.73 -6.12
N LEU A 166 17.58 44.86 -4.84
CA LEU A 166 18.00 46.14 -4.24
C LEU A 166 19.33 46.61 -4.82
N ASP A 167 20.29 45.70 -5.00
CA ASP A 167 21.60 46.00 -5.58
C ASP A 167 21.49 46.54 -7.02
N ARG A 168 20.48 46.08 -7.77
CA ARG A 168 20.13 46.57 -9.11
C ARG A 168 19.31 47.86 -9.13
N GLY A 169 18.96 48.41 -7.97
CA GLY A 169 18.16 49.64 -7.88
C GLY A 169 16.67 49.48 -8.22
N ILE A 170 16.11 48.26 -8.11
CA ILE A 170 14.68 47.98 -8.36
C ILE A 170 13.99 47.65 -7.02
N PRO A 171 13.60 48.66 -6.21
CA PRO A 171 13.06 48.42 -4.87
C PRO A 171 11.65 47.80 -4.85
N GLY A 172 10.88 47.99 -5.92
CA GLY A 172 9.53 47.42 -6.04
C GLY A 172 9.55 45.88 -6.00
N SER A 173 10.44 45.27 -6.78
CA SER A 173 10.57 43.81 -6.84
C SER A 173 11.13 43.22 -5.56
N ALA A 174 12.08 43.90 -4.91
CA ALA A 174 12.57 43.51 -3.59
C ALA A 174 11.44 43.46 -2.55
N THR A 175 10.59 44.48 -2.52
CA THR A 175 9.46 44.57 -1.59
C THR A 175 8.46 43.43 -1.81
N ALA A 176 8.10 43.16 -3.07
CA ALA A 176 7.18 42.07 -3.41
C ALA A 176 7.71 40.69 -2.96
N LEU A 177 8.98 40.40 -3.21
CA LEU A 177 9.60 39.13 -2.82
C LEU A 177 9.67 38.95 -1.30
N ILE A 178 9.96 40.03 -0.56
CA ILE A 178 9.93 40.01 0.91
C ILE A 178 8.50 39.74 1.42
N VAL A 179 7.48 40.36 0.82
CA VAL A 179 6.08 40.11 1.19
C VAL A 179 5.72 38.63 0.99
N PHE A 180 6.11 38.01 -0.12
CA PHE A 180 5.86 36.57 -0.33
C PHE A 180 6.62 35.69 0.68
N ALA A 181 7.87 36.03 1.00
CA ALA A 181 8.63 35.32 2.03
C ALA A 181 7.90 35.38 3.39
N VAL A 182 7.41 36.56 3.78
CA VAL A 182 6.62 36.74 5.00
C VAL A 182 5.31 35.95 4.94
N LEU A 183 4.56 36.01 3.83
CA LEU A 183 3.30 35.27 3.68
C LEU A 183 3.50 33.76 3.81
N LEU A 184 4.56 33.20 3.22
CA LEU A 184 4.89 31.78 3.36
C LEU A 184 5.30 31.43 4.80
N SER A 185 6.12 32.26 5.44
CA SER A 185 6.48 32.09 6.87
C SER A 185 5.25 32.14 7.78
N VAL A 186 4.36 33.11 7.58
CA VAL A 186 3.10 33.24 8.34
C VAL A 186 2.22 32.01 8.12
N ASN A 187 2.09 31.51 6.89
CA ASN A 187 1.35 30.28 6.61
C ASN A 187 1.92 29.07 7.40
N GLY A 188 3.24 28.96 7.47
CA GLY A 188 3.93 27.94 8.28
C GLY A 188 3.69 28.10 9.78
N ILE A 189 3.79 29.31 10.31
CA ILE A 189 3.54 29.62 11.73
C ILE A 189 2.08 29.34 12.10
N VAL A 190 1.13 29.78 11.28
CA VAL A 190 -0.31 29.50 11.48
C VAL A 190 -0.56 28.00 11.51
N TYR A 191 0.13 27.21 10.68
CA TYR A 191 0.04 25.75 10.75
C TYR A 191 0.60 25.18 12.06
N LEU A 192 1.73 25.69 12.55
CA LEU A 192 2.30 25.24 13.83
C LEU A 192 1.35 25.51 15.01
N LEU A 193 0.65 26.66 14.99
CA LEU A 193 -0.30 27.06 16.03
C LEU A 193 -1.66 26.35 15.90
N SER A 194 -2.27 26.35 14.72
CA SER A 194 -3.63 25.84 14.50
C SER A 194 -3.69 24.34 14.24
N ARG A 195 -2.58 23.72 13.82
CA ARG A 195 -2.50 22.34 13.31
C ARG A 195 -3.48 22.04 12.16
N ASN A 196 -3.98 23.08 11.49
CA ASN A 196 -4.95 22.95 10.40
C ASN A 196 -4.23 22.78 9.05
N SER A 197 -4.09 21.53 8.60
CA SER A 197 -3.44 21.17 7.33
C SER A 197 -4.19 21.66 6.09
N THR A 198 -5.50 21.84 6.17
CA THR A 198 -6.30 22.32 5.03
C THR A 198 -6.07 23.81 4.80
N LEU A 199 -6.01 24.59 5.88
CA LEU A 199 -5.69 26.02 5.81
C LEU A 199 -4.26 26.24 5.30
N GLN A 200 -3.30 25.48 5.83
CA GLN A 200 -1.90 25.53 5.36
C GLN A 200 -1.81 25.25 3.86
N ARG A 201 -2.40 24.13 3.40
CA ARG A 201 -2.39 23.72 1.99
C ARG A 201 -3.00 24.78 1.08
N ARG A 202 -4.18 25.30 1.42
CA ARG A 202 -4.85 26.33 0.61
C ARG A 202 -4.04 27.62 0.56
N GLY A 203 -3.58 28.10 1.72
CA GLY A 203 -2.79 29.32 1.79
C GLY A 203 -1.45 29.21 1.04
N PHE A 204 -0.78 28.06 1.11
CA PHE A 204 0.44 27.81 0.35
C PHE A 204 0.18 27.80 -1.16
N ILE A 205 -0.84 27.06 -1.64
CA ILE A 205 -1.21 27.05 -3.07
C ILE A 205 -1.50 28.47 -3.56
N THR A 206 -2.32 29.23 -2.84
CA THR A 206 -2.64 30.62 -3.21
C THR A 206 -1.39 31.48 -3.26
N ALA A 207 -0.51 31.41 -2.25
CA ALA A 207 0.71 32.21 -2.20
C ALA A 207 1.66 31.89 -3.37
N ILE A 208 1.89 30.61 -3.69
CA ILE A 208 2.78 30.23 -4.79
C ILE A 208 2.19 30.56 -6.16
N THR A 209 0.86 30.46 -6.33
CA THR A 209 0.20 30.82 -7.59
C THR A 209 0.38 32.32 -7.85
N ILE A 210 0.12 33.18 -6.85
CA ILE A 210 0.29 34.63 -6.99
C ILE A 210 1.78 34.98 -7.21
N LEU A 211 2.70 34.35 -6.46
CA LEU A 211 4.14 34.55 -6.62
C LEU A 211 4.61 34.23 -8.05
N PHE A 212 4.24 33.07 -8.59
CA PHE A 212 4.67 32.72 -9.95
C PHE A 212 4.00 33.56 -11.03
N THR A 213 2.75 33.98 -10.85
CA THR A 213 2.14 34.98 -11.73
C THR A 213 2.92 36.30 -11.68
N TYR A 214 3.33 36.74 -10.49
CA TYR A 214 4.15 37.94 -10.31
C TYR A 214 5.49 37.83 -11.04
N LEU A 215 6.20 36.70 -10.89
CA LEU A 215 7.47 36.45 -11.57
C LEU A 215 7.33 36.42 -13.10
N ALA A 216 6.23 35.89 -13.62
CA ALA A 216 5.97 35.87 -15.06
C ALA A 216 5.75 37.29 -15.62
N VAL A 217 4.98 38.12 -14.92
CA VAL A 217 4.60 39.45 -15.42
C VAL A 217 5.72 40.49 -15.28
N ASN A 218 6.43 40.52 -14.14
CA ASN A 218 7.34 41.62 -13.82
C ASN A 218 8.77 41.41 -14.35
N ALA A 219 9.00 40.35 -15.12
CA ALA A 219 10.30 40.01 -15.71
C ALA A 219 11.50 40.21 -14.74
N VAL A 220 11.34 39.74 -13.50
CA VAL A 220 12.36 39.88 -12.45
C VAL A 220 13.67 39.24 -12.91
N GLU A 221 14.81 39.88 -12.61
CA GLU A 221 16.15 39.45 -13.05
C GLU A 221 16.25 39.34 -14.59
N ASP A 222 15.94 40.42 -15.31
CA ASP A 222 15.99 40.50 -16.77
C ASP A 222 15.12 39.43 -17.46
N GLY A 223 14.02 39.05 -16.81
CA GLY A 223 13.10 38.02 -17.25
C GLY A 223 13.50 36.59 -16.89
N SER A 224 14.69 36.35 -16.34
CA SER A 224 15.18 34.99 -16.02
C SER A 224 14.39 34.30 -14.91
N ALA A 225 13.73 35.06 -14.01
CA ALA A 225 12.93 34.51 -12.93
C ALA A 225 11.70 33.71 -13.43
N ILE A 226 11.28 33.88 -14.68
CA ILE A 226 10.18 33.11 -15.27
C ILE A 226 10.48 31.60 -15.34
N ILE A 227 11.75 31.20 -15.30
CA ILE A 227 12.18 29.79 -15.29
C ILE A 227 11.64 29.06 -14.05
N TRP A 228 11.42 29.76 -12.94
CA TRP A 228 10.85 29.16 -11.72
C TRP A 228 9.44 28.61 -11.90
N LEU A 229 8.72 28.97 -12.97
CA LEU A 229 7.42 28.37 -13.30
C LEU A 229 7.50 26.86 -13.49
N PHE A 230 8.66 26.29 -13.87
CA PHE A 230 8.83 24.83 -13.97
C PHE A 230 8.72 24.11 -12.62
N ALA A 231 8.88 24.81 -11.49
CA ALA A 231 8.65 24.23 -10.17
C ALA A 231 7.15 24.14 -9.84
N TYR A 232 6.27 24.86 -10.55
CA TYR A 232 4.86 24.95 -10.19
C TYR A 232 4.10 23.63 -10.38
N PRO A 233 4.12 22.98 -11.56
CA PRO A 233 3.32 21.77 -11.77
C PRO A 233 3.69 20.60 -10.86
N PRO A 234 4.97 20.25 -10.57
CA PRO A 234 5.28 19.13 -9.70
C PRO A 234 4.83 19.40 -8.26
N ILE A 235 4.94 20.65 -7.79
CA ILE A 235 4.45 21.05 -6.46
C ILE A 235 2.93 20.90 -6.41
N ILE A 236 2.21 21.50 -7.36
CA ILE A 236 0.75 21.51 -7.40
C ILE A 236 0.17 20.10 -7.53
N PHE A 237 0.67 19.27 -8.45
CA PHE A 237 0.19 17.89 -8.60
C PHE A 237 0.49 17.02 -7.36
N TYR A 238 1.56 17.32 -6.62
CA TYR A 238 1.86 16.61 -5.39
C TYR A 238 0.89 16.98 -4.26
N ILE A 239 0.65 18.29 -4.05
CA ILE A 239 -0.06 18.79 -2.86
C ILE A 239 -1.58 18.89 -3.05
N SER A 240 -2.07 18.91 -4.29
CA SER A 240 -3.48 19.12 -4.60
C SER A 240 -4.20 17.87 -5.14
N GLU A 241 -5.52 17.94 -5.20
CA GLU A 241 -6.33 16.93 -5.87
C GLU A 241 -6.12 16.98 -7.38
N ALA A 242 -6.28 15.86 -8.10
CA ALA A 242 -5.99 15.79 -9.54
C ALA A 242 -6.76 16.85 -10.34
N LYS A 243 -8.03 17.08 -10.02
CA LYS A 243 -8.88 18.07 -10.70
C LYS A 243 -8.37 19.50 -10.47
N VAL A 244 -8.00 19.81 -9.24
CA VAL A 244 -7.45 21.13 -8.87
C VAL A 244 -6.11 21.35 -9.55
N GLY A 245 -5.24 20.32 -9.55
CA GLY A 245 -3.93 20.40 -10.20
C GLY A 245 -4.03 20.61 -11.70
N VAL A 246 -4.89 19.85 -12.39
CA VAL A 246 -5.13 20.03 -13.83
C VAL A 246 -5.66 21.44 -14.13
N LEU A 247 -6.65 21.93 -13.37
CA LEU A 247 -7.24 23.26 -13.57
C LEU A 247 -6.22 24.38 -13.30
N ALA A 248 -5.43 24.27 -12.24
CA ALA A 248 -4.43 25.26 -11.88
C ALA A 248 -3.29 25.31 -12.89
N CYS A 249 -2.82 24.16 -13.38
CA CYS A 249 -1.77 24.09 -14.39
C CYS A 249 -2.27 24.55 -15.76
N SER A 250 -3.47 24.15 -16.19
CA SER A 250 -4.04 24.61 -17.46
C SER A 250 -4.32 26.12 -17.45
N GLY A 251 -4.84 26.64 -16.35
CA GLY A 251 -5.02 28.09 -16.14
C GLY A 251 -3.69 28.83 -16.15
N GLY A 252 -2.65 28.29 -15.50
CA GLY A 252 -1.31 28.86 -15.53
C GLY A 252 -0.70 28.90 -16.94
N LEU A 253 -0.82 27.81 -17.70
CA LEU A 253 -0.34 27.73 -19.09
C LEU A 253 -1.09 28.73 -19.99
N ALA A 254 -2.41 28.82 -19.84
CA ALA A 254 -3.23 29.81 -20.56
C ALA A 254 -2.83 31.25 -20.20
N GLY A 255 -2.53 31.52 -18.92
CA GLY A 255 -2.02 32.81 -18.47
C GLY A 255 -0.68 33.18 -19.09
N VAL A 256 0.27 32.24 -19.16
CA VAL A 256 1.57 32.46 -19.82
C VAL A 256 1.39 32.65 -21.33
N ALA A 257 0.50 31.88 -21.97
CA ALA A 257 0.19 32.04 -23.38
C ALA A 257 -0.42 33.43 -23.68
N LEU A 258 -1.28 33.92 -22.79
CA LEU A 258 -1.84 35.26 -22.89
C LEU A 258 -0.78 36.35 -22.69
N LEU A 259 0.12 36.18 -21.70
CA LEU A 259 1.25 37.09 -21.46
C LEU A 259 2.17 37.21 -22.69
N PHE A 260 2.41 36.10 -23.40
CA PHE A 260 3.25 36.08 -24.60
C PHE A 260 2.53 36.44 -25.89
N SER A 261 1.22 36.71 -25.82
CA SER A 261 0.41 37.12 -26.96
C SER A 261 0.59 38.61 -27.28
N PRO A 262 0.17 39.09 -28.47
CA PRO A 262 0.20 40.51 -28.80
C PRO A 262 -0.55 41.40 -27.79
N LEU A 263 -1.60 40.87 -27.14
CA LEU A 263 -2.30 41.58 -26.07
C LEU A 263 -1.43 41.75 -24.83
N GLY A 264 -0.62 40.73 -24.51
CA GLY A 264 0.33 40.81 -23.41
C GLY A 264 1.44 41.82 -23.68
N ASP A 265 1.92 41.90 -24.93
CA ASP A 265 2.91 42.90 -25.33
C ASP A 265 2.39 44.34 -25.17
N LEU A 266 1.13 44.58 -25.53
CA LEU A 266 0.49 45.90 -25.35
C LEU A 266 0.38 46.33 -23.89
N VAL A 267 0.24 45.38 -22.96
CA VAL A 267 -0.04 45.67 -21.55
C VAL A 267 1.23 45.63 -20.69
N PHE A 268 2.16 44.72 -20.99
CA PHE A 268 3.29 44.39 -20.11
C PHE A 268 4.66 44.62 -20.75
N ASP A 269 4.74 44.95 -22.04
CA ASP A 269 5.99 45.20 -22.78
C ASP A 269 7.09 44.15 -22.50
N SER A 270 6.72 42.88 -22.68
CA SER A 270 7.54 41.77 -22.16
C SER A 270 8.85 41.60 -22.95
N PRO A 271 10.03 41.51 -22.28
CA PRO A 271 11.35 41.55 -22.94
C PRO A 271 11.76 40.24 -23.65
N TYR A 272 10.81 39.34 -23.89
CA TYR A 272 11.08 37.97 -24.34
C TYR A 272 11.09 37.85 -25.87
N SER A 273 12.11 37.21 -26.42
CA SER A 273 12.16 36.89 -27.86
C SER A 273 11.09 35.85 -28.25
N THR A 274 10.63 35.89 -29.51
CA THR A 274 9.64 34.92 -30.03
C THR A 274 10.09 33.47 -29.87
N SER A 275 11.37 33.19 -30.11
CA SER A 275 11.94 31.85 -29.92
C SER A 275 11.83 31.40 -28.46
N PHE A 276 12.17 32.27 -27.51
CA PHE A 276 12.06 31.97 -26.09
C PHE A 276 10.61 31.71 -25.68
N ARG A 277 9.67 32.55 -26.12
CA ARG A 277 8.23 32.39 -25.82
C ARG A 277 7.69 31.03 -26.28
N LEU A 278 7.99 30.65 -27.52
CA LEU A 278 7.57 29.37 -28.09
C LEU A 278 8.20 28.18 -27.36
N THR A 279 9.50 28.23 -27.09
CA THR A 279 10.19 27.17 -26.34
C THR A 279 9.63 27.04 -24.92
N MET A 280 9.40 28.15 -24.23
CA MET A 280 8.85 28.16 -22.87
C MET A 280 7.46 27.52 -22.82
N LEU A 281 6.56 27.88 -23.73
CA LEU A 281 5.22 27.28 -23.80
C LEU A 281 5.26 25.78 -24.12
N ALA A 282 6.09 25.38 -25.07
CA ALA A 282 6.23 23.98 -25.45
C ALA A 282 6.80 23.12 -24.30
N VAL A 283 7.87 23.59 -23.64
CA VAL A 283 8.49 22.87 -22.53
C VAL A 283 7.57 22.84 -21.31
N LEU A 284 6.88 23.94 -20.99
CA LEU A 284 5.94 23.98 -19.87
C LEU A 284 4.73 23.07 -20.12
N GLY A 285 4.19 23.04 -21.34
CA GLY A 285 3.13 22.11 -21.71
C GLY A 285 3.58 20.65 -21.62
N PHE A 286 4.79 20.34 -22.11
CA PHE A 286 5.38 19.00 -21.99
C PHE A 286 5.59 18.58 -20.52
N GLU A 287 6.15 19.48 -19.71
CA GLU A 287 6.41 19.27 -18.28
C GLU A 287 5.09 19.05 -17.50
N MET A 288 4.06 19.86 -17.74
CA MET A 288 2.72 19.65 -17.17
C MET A 288 2.12 18.30 -17.56
N SER A 289 2.25 17.90 -18.83
CA SER A 289 1.75 16.60 -19.31
C SER A 289 2.49 15.44 -18.63
N THR A 290 3.80 15.57 -18.45
CA THR A 290 4.64 14.57 -17.78
C THR A 290 4.29 14.47 -16.30
N CYS A 291 4.16 15.61 -15.61
CA CYS A 291 3.72 15.67 -14.22
C CYS A 291 2.33 15.04 -14.02
N TYR A 292 1.39 15.27 -14.94
CA TYR A 292 0.09 14.60 -14.92
C TYR A 292 0.22 13.08 -15.05
N VAL A 293 1.00 12.58 -16.03
CA VAL A 293 1.20 11.14 -16.22
C VAL A 293 1.87 10.49 -15.01
N LEU A 294 2.90 11.13 -14.44
CA LEU A 294 3.60 10.65 -13.25
C LEU A 294 2.69 10.63 -12.02
N ASP A 295 1.89 11.68 -11.81
CA ASP A 295 0.94 11.74 -10.71
C ASP A 295 -0.17 10.67 -10.85
N GLN A 296 -0.70 10.47 -12.06
CA GLN A 296 -1.66 9.40 -12.33
C GLN A 296 -1.06 8.01 -12.09
N SER A 297 0.17 7.77 -12.54
CA SER A 297 0.91 6.53 -12.28
C SER A 297 1.07 6.28 -10.79
N ARG A 298 1.54 7.29 -10.04
CA ARG A 298 1.69 7.24 -8.57
C ARG A 298 0.38 6.88 -7.88
N ARG A 299 -0.73 7.55 -8.25
CA ARG A 299 -2.06 7.31 -7.66
C ARG A 299 -2.55 5.89 -7.94
N ARG A 300 -2.38 5.39 -9.17
CA ARG A 300 -2.78 4.02 -9.54
C ARG A 300 -1.98 2.98 -8.78
N SER A 301 -0.66 3.13 -8.69
CA SER A 301 0.21 2.23 -7.95
C SER A 301 -0.17 2.18 -6.47
N LYS A 302 -0.46 3.33 -5.85
CA LYS A 302 -0.94 3.38 -4.47
C LYS A 302 -2.25 2.62 -4.28
N LEU A 303 -3.23 2.82 -5.14
CA LEU A 303 -4.50 2.09 -5.07
C LEU A 303 -4.31 0.57 -5.25
N GLY A 304 -3.43 0.16 -6.17
CA GLY A 304 -3.07 -1.24 -6.36
C GLY A 304 -2.44 -1.87 -5.11
N LEU A 305 -1.49 -1.16 -4.47
CA LEU A 305 -0.85 -1.60 -3.23
C LEU A 305 -1.86 -1.72 -2.08
N LEU A 306 -2.76 -0.74 -1.93
CA LEU A 306 -3.78 -0.77 -0.89
C LEU A 306 -4.76 -1.94 -1.06
N LYS A 307 -5.17 -2.20 -2.31
CA LYS A 307 -6.04 -3.34 -2.63
C LYS A 307 -5.35 -4.67 -2.31
N LEU A 308 -4.10 -4.83 -2.73
CA LEU A 308 -3.33 -6.04 -2.48
C LEU A 308 -3.09 -6.25 -0.98
N ALA A 309 -2.81 -5.19 -0.23
CA ALA A 309 -2.67 -5.26 1.22
C ALA A 309 -3.97 -5.71 1.91
N ALA A 310 -5.13 -5.19 1.46
CA ALA A 310 -6.43 -5.60 1.99
C ALA A 310 -6.76 -7.06 1.66
N GLU A 311 -6.44 -7.52 0.45
CA GLU A 311 -6.62 -8.92 0.05
C GLU A 311 -5.72 -9.86 0.88
N PHE A 312 -4.45 -9.49 1.10
CA PHE A 312 -3.56 -10.24 1.98
C PHE A 312 -4.03 -10.26 3.42
N GLU A 313 -4.50 -9.13 3.95
CA GLU A 313 -5.05 -9.09 5.31
C GLU A 313 -6.29 -9.99 5.44
N TYR A 314 -7.20 -9.95 4.46
CA TYR A 314 -8.38 -10.80 4.44
C TYR A 314 -8.01 -12.28 4.41
N ALA A 315 -7.14 -12.70 3.48
CA ALA A 315 -6.66 -14.08 3.37
C ALA A 315 -5.89 -14.54 4.61
N ALA A 316 -5.18 -13.64 5.29
CA ALA A 316 -4.48 -13.96 6.52
C ALA A 316 -5.43 -14.15 7.71
N LYS A 317 -6.66 -13.59 7.66
CA LYS A 317 -7.64 -13.59 8.76
C LYS A 317 -8.83 -14.53 8.54
N HIS A 318 -9.07 -14.98 7.31
CA HIS A 318 -10.23 -15.80 6.96
C HIS A 318 -9.81 -17.15 6.38
N ASP A 319 -10.66 -18.15 6.56
CA ASP A 319 -10.52 -19.46 5.92
C ASP A 319 -10.96 -19.38 4.45
N ALA A 320 -10.15 -19.94 3.56
CA ALA A 320 -10.36 -19.83 2.11
C ALA A 320 -11.59 -20.61 1.61
N LEU A 321 -11.97 -21.70 2.28
CA LEU A 321 -13.07 -22.56 1.86
C LEU A 321 -14.42 -22.01 2.34
N THR A 322 -14.49 -21.58 3.61
CA THR A 322 -15.74 -21.16 4.25
C THR A 322 -15.97 -19.66 4.26
N GLY A 323 -14.93 -18.86 4.09
CA GLY A 323 -14.96 -17.40 4.26
C GLY A 323 -15.21 -16.95 5.71
N LEU A 324 -15.25 -17.87 6.68
CA LEU A 324 -15.32 -17.52 8.11
C LEU A 324 -13.96 -17.01 8.60
N ALA A 325 -13.93 -16.41 9.80
CA ALA A 325 -12.65 -16.11 10.45
C ALA A 325 -11.83 -17.40 10.61
N ASN A 326 -10.51 -17.31 10.46
CA ASN A 326 -9.65 -18.43 10.81
C ASN A 326 -9.33 -18.42 12.31
N ARG A 327 -8.69 -19.46 12.79
CA ARG A 327 -8.28 -19.61 14.21
C ARG A 327 -7.54 -18.38 14.76
N ARG A 328 -6.69 -17.73 13.95
CA ARG A 328 -5.92 -16.56 14.40
C ARG A 328 -6.83 -15.35 14.63
N GLU A 329 -7.68 -15.03 13.66
CA GLU A 329 -8.65 -13.94 13.80
C GLU A 329 -9.64 -14.20 14.94
N ALA A 330 -10.10 -15.45 15.09
CA ALA A 330 -10.98 -15.84 16.19
C ALA A 330 -10.35 -15.56 17.56
N HIS A 331 -9.07 -15.88 17.73
CA HIS A 331 -8.34 -15.60 18.96
C HIS A 331 -8.16 -14.09 19.21
N GLU A 332 -7.90 -13.30 18.15
CA GLU A 332 -7.83 -11.84 18.25
C GLU A 332 -9.18 -11.24 18.70
N GLN A 333 -10.30 -11.75 18.17
CA GLN A 333 -11.64 -11.31 18.55
C GLN A 333 -12.02 -11.74 19.98
N LEU A 334 -11.66 -12.96 20.39
CA LEU A 334 -11.85 -13.46 21.75
C LEU A 334 -11.11 -12.58 22.77
N GLU A 335 -9.85 -12.26 22.51
CA GLU A 335 -9.08 -11.39 23.40
C GLU A 335 -9.69 -9.97 23.44
N ALA A 336 -10.12 -9.44 22.30
CA ALA A 336 -10.78 -8.14 22.26
C ALA A 336 -12.09 -8.10 23.07
N GLU A 337 -12.88 -9.18 23.03
CA GLU A 337 -14.11 -9.32 23.81
C GLU A 337 -13.82 -9.55 25.30
N TYR A 338 -12.79 -10.32 25.63
CA TYR A 338 -12.31 -10.46 27.01
C TYR A 338 -11.91 -9.11 27.61
N GLN A 339 -11.20 -8.26 26.85
CA GLN A 339 -10.88 -6.91 27.29
C GLN A 339 -12.14 -6.03 27.47
N ARG A 340 -13.25 -6.30 26.76
CA ARG A 340 -14.54 -5.62 26.98
C ARG A 340 -15.23 -6.12 28.23
N TYR A 341 -15.23 -7.44 28.45
CA TYR A 341 -15.71 -8.06 29.67
C TYR A 341 -15.02 -7.47 30.92
N LEU A 342 -13.70 -7.35 30.92
CA LEU A 342 -12.95 -6.76 32.04
C LEU A 342 -13.32 -5.31 32.34
N ARG A 343 -13.75 -4.54 31.33
CA ARG A 343 -14.12 -3.12 31.50
C ARG A 343 -15.58 -2.92 31.92
N ASN A 344 -16.49 -3.74 31.38
CA ASN A 344 -17.92 -3.48 31.44
C ASN A 344 -18.69 -4.57 32.22
N SER A 345 -18.03 -5.66 32.60
CA SER A 345 -18.60 -6.84 33.27
C SER A 345 -19.78 -7.47 32.51
N ARG A 346 -19.83 -7.29 31.18
CA ARG A 346 -20.82 -7.93 30.32
C ARG A 346 -20.28 -9.26 29.82
N GLY A 347 -20.86 -10.37 30.30
CA GLY A 347 -20.42 -11.72 29.98
C GLY A 347 -20.56 -12.07 28.50
N PHE A 348 -19.85 -13.09 28.06
CA PHE A 348 -19.95 -13.66 26.72
C PHE A 348 -19.78 -15.18 26.79
N SER A 349 -20.30 -15.87 25.77
CA SER A 349 -20.22 -17.31 25.66
C SER A 349 -19.46 -17.73 24.41
N VAL A 350 -18.88 -18.93 24.45
CA VAL A 350 -18.25 -19.57 23.31
C VAL A 350 -18.91 -20.93 23.05
N LEU A 351 -19.11 -21.22 21.76
CA LEU A 351 -19.50 -22.53 21.28
C LEU A 351 -18.31 -23.14 20.54
N LEU A 352 -17.88 -24.32 20.94
CA LEU A 352 -16.91 -25.12 20.19
C LEU A 352 -17.65 -26.30 19.56
N MET A 353 -17.52 -26.48 18.25
CA MET A 353 -18.30 -27.44 17.48
C MET A 353 -17.39 -28.30 16.62
N ASP A 354 -17.80 -29.54 16.37
CA ASP A 354 -17.09 -30.48 15.51
C ASP A 354 -18.09 -31.31 14.69
N ILE A 355 -17.79 -31.53 13.42
CA ILE A 355 -18.61 -32.35 12.52
C ILE A 355 -18.43 -33.83 12.86
N ASP A 356 -19.54 -34.46 13.28
CA ASP A 356 -19.54 -35.84 13.70
C ASP A 356 -19.14 -36.78 12.55
N LEU A 357 -18.15 -37.63 12.80
CA LEU A 357 -17.68 -38.65 11.86
C LEU A 357 -17.22 -38.06 10.50
N PHE A 358 -16.70 -36.83 10.48
CA PHE A 358 -16.28 -36.15 9.24
C PHE A 358 -15.30 -36.97 8.38
N LYS A 359 -14.35 -37.69 9.01
CA LYS A 359 -13.46 -38.61 8.30
C LYS A 359 -14.22 -39.68 7.51
N SER A 360 -15.29 -40.24 8.08
CA SER A 360 -16.13 -41.23 7.38
C SER A 360 -16.84 -40.63 6.17
N VAL A 361 -17.21 -39.35 6.21
CA VAL A 361 -17.79 -38.65 5.06
C VAL A 361 -16.76 -38.56 3.93
N ASN A 362 -15.53 -38.14 4.25
CA ASN A 362 -14.44 -38.09 3.27
C ASN A 362 -14.08 -39.47 2.70
N ASP A 363 -13.98 -40.48 3.57
CA ASP A 363 -13.56 -41.83 3.17
C ASP A 363 -14.62 -42.52 2.29
N ASN A 364 -15.92 -42.30 2.54
CA ASN A 364 -17.01 -42.93 1.80
C ASN A 364 -17.47 -42.15 0.55
N HIS A 365 -17.35 -40.82 0.56
CA HIS A 365 -17.93 -39.95 -0.47
C HIS A 365 -16.93 -39.02 -1.16
N GLY A 366 -15.66 -39.06 -0.74
CA GLY A 366 -14.58 -38.25 -1.29
C GLY A 366 -14.50 -36.84 -0.71
N HIS A 367 -13.33 -36.21 -0.87
CA HIS A 367 -13.03 -34.90 -0.31
C HIS A 367 -13.95 -33.77 -0.79
N GLN A 368 -14.48 -33.85 -2.02
CA GLN A 368 -15.39 -32.84 -2.53
C GLN A 368 -16.67 -32.75 -1.70
N VAL A 369 -17.25 -33.91 -1.32
CA VAL A 369 -18.43 -33.95 -0.45
C VAL A 369 -18.08 -33.50 0.98
N GLY A 370 -16.86 -33.78 1.44
CA GLY A 370 -16.34 -33.22 2.68
C GLY A 370 -16.29 -31.69 2.67
N ASP A 371 -15.76 -31.09 1.61
CA ASP A 371 -15.72 -29.63 1.44
C ASP A 371 -17.13 -29.03 1.37
N GLU A 372 -18.07 -29.68 0.67
CA GLU A 372 -19.48 -29.28 0.65
C GLU A 372 -20.12 -29.35 2.04
N THR A 373 -19.76 -30.35 2.85
CA THR A 373 -20.20 -30.47 4.25
C THR A 373 -19.69 -29.31 5.10
N ILE A 374 -18.41 -28.97 4.97
CA ILE A 374 -17.79 -27.83 5.66
C ILE A 374 -18.49 -26.53 5.25
N VAL A 375 -18.71 -26.31 3.95
CA VAL A 375 -19.39 -25.10 3.44
C VAL A 375 -20.84 -25.01 3.92
N MET A 376 -21.57 -26.13 3.95
CA MET A 376 -22.94 -26.19 4.44
C MET A 376 -23.01 -25.80 5.92
N VAL A 377 -22.14 -26.36 6.77
CA VAL A 377 -22.07 -26.00 8.20
C VAL A 377 -21.76 -24.51 8.37
N ALA A 378 -20.76 -23.99 7.66
CA ALA A 378 -20.42 -22.57 7.71
C ALA A 378 -21.56 -21.64 7.27
N ARG A 379 -22.35 -22.04 6.26
CA ARG A 379 -23.54 -21.31 5.84
C ARG A 379 -24.61 -21.32 6.93
N THR A 380 -24.88 -22.49 7.52
CA THR A 380 -25.87 -22.63 8.60
C THR A 380 -25.49 -21.77 9.80
N LEU A 381 -24.21 -21.72 10.18
CA LEU A 381 -23.72 -20.82 11.22
C LEU A 381 -24.02 -19.35 10.90
N ARG A 382 -23.76 -18.89 9.66
CA ARG A 382 -24.04 -17.51 9.24
C ARG A 382 -25.52 -17.16 9.29
N GLU A 383 -26.40 -18.06 8.88
CA GLU A 383 -27.85 -17.85 8.88
C GLU A 383 -28.43 -17.83 10.29
N HIS A 384 -27.79 -18.53 11.23
CA HIS A 384 -28.28 -18.71 12.58
C HIS A 384 -27.56 -17.82 13.62
N SER A 385 -26.65 -16.94 13.21
CA SER A 385 -25.92 -16.06 14.14
C SER A 385 -26.21 -14.59 13.88
N ARG A 386 -26.07 -13.77 14.94
CA ARG A 386 -26.25 -12.32 14.87
C ARG A 386 -25.04 -11.71 14.19
N LYS A 387 -25.18 -10.49 13.63
CA LYS A 387 -24.06 -9.75 13.02
C LYS A 387 -22.92 -9.43 13.97
N VAL A 388 -23.18 -9.42 15.28
CA VAL A 388 -22.20 -9.14 16.33
C VAL A 388 -21.41 -10.38 16.74
N ASP A 389 -21.89 -11.57 16.39
CA ASP A 389 -21.25 -12.83 16.74
C ASP A 389 -20.04 -13.06 15.83
N THR A 390 -18.97 -13.64 16.38
CA THR A 390 -17.81 -14.04 15.57
C THR A 390 -17.91 -15.51 15.23
N LEU A 391 -17.84 -15.82 13.93
CA LEU A 391 -17.89 -17.17 13.39
C LEU A 391 -16.54 -17.53 12.83
N ALA A 392 -15.96 -18.63 13.30
CA ALA A 392 -14.64 -19.05 12.90
C ALA A 392 -14.56 -20.54 12.57
N ARG A 393 -13.74 -20.87 11.58
CA ARG A 393 -13.22 -22.23 11.38
C ARG A 393 -11.97 -22.40 12.25
N TRP A 394 -12.13 -23.13 13.34
CA TRP A 394 -11.11 -23.30 14.38
C TRP A 394 -10.06 -24.35 14.00
N GLY A 395 -10.49 -25.39 13.28
CA GLY A 395 -9.69 -26.52 12.83
C GLY A 395 -10.17 -27.06 11.48
N GLY A 396 -9.79 -28.30 11.13
CA GLY A 396 -10.21 -28.93 9.89
C GLY A 396 -11.74 -28.99 9.76
N GLU A 397 -12.38 -29.70 10.68
CA GLU A 397 -13.83 -29.84 10.81
C GLU A 397 -14.42 -29.11 12.04
N GLU A 398 -13.60 -28.31 12.73
CA GLU A 398 -13.96 -27.65 13.97
C GLU A 398 -14.35 -26.18 13.75
N TYR A 399 -15.35 -25.71 14.48
CA TYR A 399 -15.85 -24.34 14.45
C TYR A 399 -15.89 -23.72 15.84
N LEU A 400 -15.64 -22.42 15.89
CA LEU A 400 -15.82 -21.61 17.09
C LEU A 400 -16.82 -20.49 16.81
N VAL A 401 -17.78 -20.32 17.72
CA VAL A 401 -18.70 -19.17 17.72
C VAL A 401 -18.52 -18.40 19.02
N LEU A 402 -18.19 -17.12 18.92
CA LEU A 402 -18.19 -16.19 20.06
C LEU A 402 -19.51 -15.42 20.06
N LEU A 403 -20.20 -15.44 21.19
CA LEU A 403 -21.50 -14.82 21.44
C LEU A 403 -21.34 -13.71 22.52
N PRO A 404 -21.08 -12.45 22.11
CA PRO A 404 -21.01 -11.34 23.05
C PRO A 404 -22.34 -11.14 23.80
N GLU A 405 -22.27 -10.71 25.06
CA GLU A 405 -23.44 -10.38 25.88
C GLU A 405 -24.50 -11.49 25.92
N THR A 406 -24.07 -12.75 25.93
CA THR A 406 -24.93 -13.93 25.89
C THR A 406 -24.61 -14.80 27.10
N ASP A 407 -25.63 -15.27 27.81
CA ASP A 407 -25.47 -16.19 28.94
C ASP A 407 -25.44 -17.66 28.50
N THR A 408 -25.25 -18.58 29.45
CA THR A 408 -25.17 -20.02 29.16
C THR A 408 -26.48 -20.55 28.54
N VAL A 409 -27.65 -20.08 29.02
CA VAL A 409 -28.95 -20.59 28.59
C VAL A 409 -29.23 -20.18 27.15
N GLU A 410 -29.02 -18.90 26.82
CA GLU A 410 -29.16 -18.39 25.45
C GLU A 410 -28.13 -19.00 24.49
N ALA A 411 -26.91 -19.25 24.96
CA ALA A 411 -25.86 -19.90 24.19
C ALA A 411 -26.23 -21.35 23.85
N VAL A 412 -26.76 -22.11 24.83
CA VAL A 412 -27.24 -23.49 24.63
C VAL A 412 -28.44 -23.52 23.68
N GLN A 413 -29.37 -22.58 23.78
CA GLN A 413 -30.50 -22.48 22.84
C GLN A 413 -30.00 -22.22 21.41
N THR A 414 -29.04 -21.31 21.24
CA THR A 414 -28.41 -21.02 19.95
C THR A 414 -27.69 -22.23 19.38
N ALA A 415 -26.89 -22.92 20.20
CA ALA A 415 -26.21 -24.16 19.83
C ALA A 415 -27.18 -25.26 19.40
N ASN A 416 -28.28 -25.46 20.13
CA ASN A 416 -29.27 -26.47 19.80
C ASN A 416 -29.97 -26.18 18.48
N ARG A 417 -30.33 -24.92 18.25
CA ARG A 417 -30.93 -24.50 16.98
C ARG A 417 -30.00 -24.77 15.80
N ILE A 418 -28.72 -24.38 15.91
CA ILE A 418 -27.70 -24.66 14.88
C ILE A 418 -27.57 -26.17 14.64
N ARG A 419 -27.42 -26.95 15.72
CA ARG A 419 -27.31 -28.41 15.66
C ARG A 419 -28.51 -29.06 14.96
N GLN A 420 -29.72 -28.68 15.35
CA GLN A 420 -30.95 -29.20 14.76
C GLN A 420 -31.04 -28.86 13.27
N THR A 421 -30.74 -27.62 12.88
CA THR A 421 -30.76 -27.22 11.47
C THR A 421 -29.75 -28.02 10.65
N ILE A 422 -28.52 -28.21 11.15
CA ILE A 422 -27.51 -29.02 10.45
C ILE A 422 -28.00 -30.46 10.29
N ALA A 423 -28.54 -31.07 11.36
CA ALA A 423 -29.05 -32.43 11.32
C ALA A 423 -30.24 -32.61 10.36
N SER A 424 -31.03 -31.55 10.12
CA SER A 424 -32.16 -31.55 9.19
C SER A 424 -31.82 -31.04 7.79
N THR A 425 -30.56 -30.68 7.52
CA THR A 425 -30.11 -30.16 6.22
C THR A 425 -29.25 -31.20 5.52
N PRO A 426 -29.85 -32.08 4.69
CA PRO A 426 -29.07 -33.04 3.94
C PRO A 426 -28.18 -32.37 2.88
N ILE A 427 -27.10 -33.06 2.53
CA ILE A 427 -26.22 -32.73 1.42
C ILE A 427 -26.58 -33.66 0.25
N GLU A 428 -27.07 -33.07 -0.83
CA GLU A 428 -27.44 -33.81 -2.04
C GLU A 428 -26.18 -34.19 -2.82
N THR A 429 -25.92 -35.49 -2.97
CA THR A 429 -24.78 -36.00 -3.76
C THR A 429 -25.26 -36.89 -4.90
N GLN A 430 -24.36 -37.21 -5.84
CA GLN A 430 -24.66 -38.14 -6.94
C GLN A 430 -25.06 -39.54 -6.45
N GLY A 431 -24.64 -39.94 -5.24
CA GLY A 431 -24.96 -41.22 -4.61
C GLY A 431 -26.16 -41.19 -3.68
N GLY A 432 -26.85 -40.05 -3.56
CA GLY A 432 -27.98 -39.84 -2.66
C GLY A 432 -27.73 -38.75 -1.61
N SER A 433 -28.75 -38.55 -0.77
CA SER A 433 -28.79 -37.51 0.26
C SER A 433 -28.03 -37.96 1.51
N ILE A 434 -27.05 -37.17 1.97
CA ILE A 434 -26.21 -37.50 3.14
C ILE A 434 -26.60 -36.58 4.29
N ASN A 435 -26.93 -37.18 5.44
CA ASN A 435 -27.14 -36.43 6.68
C ASN A 435 -25.84 -36.37 7.48
N THR A 436 -25.53 -35.19 8.01
CA THR A 436 -24.42 -34.97 8.94
C THR A 436 -24.95 -34.36 10.23
N THR A 437 -24.23 -34.56 11.32
CA THR A 437 -24.56 -33.98 12.63
C THR A 437 -23.32 -33.28 13.19
N ILE A 438 -23.55 -32.43 14.18
CA ILE A 438 -22.46 -31.80 14.93
C ILE A 438 -22.61 -32.07 16.42
N SER A 439 -21.49 -32.20 17.10
CA SER A 439 -21.42 -32.12 18.56
C SER A 439 -20.98 -30.72 18.96
N VAL A 440 -21.53 -30.19 20.06
CA VAL A 440 -21.27 -28.82 20.51
C VAL A 440 -20.96 -28.78 22.01
N GLY A 441 -19.86 -28.11 22.36
CA GLY A 441 -19.50 -27.72 23.71
C GLY A 441 -19.77 -26.24 23.95
N VAL A 442 -20.41 -25.89 25.06
CA VAL A 442 -20.76 -24.52 25.44
C VAL A 442 -20.02 -24.13 26.73
N ALA A 443 -19.42 -22.94 26.74
CA ALA A 443 -18.90 -22.35 27.96
C ALA A 443 -19.15 -20.83 27.97
N THR A 444 -19.44 -20.30 29.15
CA THR A 444 -19.65 -18.87 29.41
C THR A 444 -18.49 -18.37 30.25
N ILE A 445 -18.07 -17.10 30.08
CA ILE A 445 -17.03 -16.50 30.91
C ILE A 445 -17.55 -16.21 32.34
N HIS A 446 -16.76 -16.55 33.36
CA HIS A 446 -17.07 -16.26 34.77
C HIS A 446 -15.89 -15.65 35.52
N GLY A 447 -16.22 -14.69 36.39
CA GLY A 447 -15.29 -14.08 37.35
C GLY A 447 -14.04 -13.50 36.67
N ALA A 448 -12.87 -13.98 37.09
CA ALA A 448 -11.58 -13.53 36.58
C ALA A 448 -10.85 -14.65 35.80
N GLU A 449 -11.58 -15.61 35.21
CA GLU A 449 -10.94 -16.68 34.44
C GLU A 449 -10.29 -16.14 33.15
N SER A 450 -9.31 -16.87 32.61
CA SER A 450 -8.64 -16.53 31.35
C SER A 450 -9.41 -17.06 30.14
N VAL A 451 -9.16 -16.50 28.97
CA VAL A 451 -9.69 -17.00 27.69
C VAL A 451 -9.30 -18.46 27.46
N ASP A 452 -8.07 -18.85 27.81
CA ASP A 452 -7.62 -20.25 27.70
C ASP A 452 -8.45 -21.20 28.55
N ARG A 453 -8.82 -20.79 29.79
CA ARG A 453 -9.65 -21.61 30.67
C ARG A 453 -11.07 -21.74 30.15
N LEU A 454 -11.62 -20.66 29.58
CA LEU A 454 -12.93 -20.67 28.92
C LEU A 454 -12.95 -21.66 27.74
N LEU A 455 -11.93 -21.60 26.87
CA LEU A 455 -11.81 -22.50 25.73
C LEU A 455 -11.63 -23.96 26.17
N GLN A 456 -10.86 -24.19 27.24
CA GLN A 456 -10.70 -25.53 27.81
C GLN A 456 -12.03 -26.11 28.30
N ARG A 457 -12.88 -25.31 28.97
CA ARG A 457 -14.22 -25.75 29.40
C ARG A 457 -15.13 -26.07 28.22
N ALA A 458 -15.06 -25.29 27.15
CA ALA A 458 -15.81 -25.57 25.93
C ALA A 458 -15.36 -26.87 25.25
N ASP A 459 -14.06 -27.14 25.23
CA ASP A 459 -13.48 -28.39 24.72
C ASP A 459 -13.89 -29.61 25.56
N GLU A 460 -13.82 -29.50 26.89
CA GLU A 460 -14.28 -30.55 27.82
C GLU A 460 -15.78 -30.86 27.62
N ALA A 461 -16.60 -29.83 27.40
CA ALA A 461 -18.02 -29.97 27.09
C ALA A 461 -18.26 -30.61 25.70
N LEU A 462 -17.48 -30.23 24.68
CA LEU A 462 -17.55 -30.83 23.35
C LEU A 462 -17.17 -32.32 23.39
N TYR A 463 -16.10 -32.66 24.11
CA TYR A 463 -15.71 -34.04 24.35
C TYR A 463 -16.84 -34.84 25.02
N ARG A 464 -17.50 -34.25 26.03
CA ARG A 464 -18.67 -34.86 26.68
C ARG A 464 -19.80 -35.13 25.68
N ALA A 465 -20.14 -34.17 24.81
CA ALA A 465 -21.15 -34.35 23.78
C ALA A 465 -20.82 -35.53 22.83
N LYS A 466 -19.54 -35.66 22.43
CA LYS A 466 -19.06 -36.78 21.58
C LYS A 466 -19.20 -38.13 22.30
N THR A 467 -18.85 -38.20 23.59
CA THR A 467 -18.94 -39.45 24.38
C THR A 467 -20.36 -39.87 24.73
N LEU A 468 -21.29 -38.92 24.87
CA LEU A 468 -22.71 -39.17 25.12
C LEU A 468 -23.52 -39.55 23.88
N GLY A 469 -22.85 -39.94 22.79
CA GLY A 469 -23.49 -40.44 21.57
C GLY A 469 -23.58 -39.43 20.43
N ARG A 470 -22.82 -38.32 20.46
CA ARG A 470 -22.77 -37.29 19.40
C ARG A 470 -24.12 -36.62 19.13
N ASN A 471 -24.18 -35.71 18.15
CA ASN A 471 -25.39 -34.94 17.82
C ASN A 471 -26.06 -34.30 19.06
N LYS A 472 -25.23 -33.71 19.93
CA LYS A 472 -25.66 -33.18 21.23
C LYS A 472 -24.97 -31.86 21.54
N VAL A 473 -25.65 -31.07 22.35
CA VAL A 473 -25.07 -29.89 23.01
C VAL A 473 -24.79 -30.27 24.46
N CYS A 474 -23.58 -30.00 24.93
CA CYS A 474 -23.25 -30.06 26.34
C CYS A 474 -22.64 -28.72 26.73
N ASP A 475 -23.01 -28.24 27.91
CA ASP A 475 -22.35 -27.14 28.57
C ASP A 475 -21.49 -27.69 29.73
N PHE A 476 -20.59 -26.86 30.24
CA PHE A 476 -19.74 -27.25 31.37
C PHE A 476 -20.53 -27.33 32.70
N GLU A 477 -21.67 -26.65 32.83
CA GLU A 477 -22.41 -26.55 34.11
C GLU A 477 -23.50 -27.63 34.30
N GLY A 478 -24.04 -28.26 33.25
CA GLY A 478 -24.84 -29.50 33.36
C GLY A 478 -25.83 -29.76 32.23
N ILE A 479 -25.91 -31.02 31.77
CA ILE A 479 -26.72 -31.52 30.64
C ILE A 479 -28.11 -30.87 30.56
N HIS A 480 -28.34 -30.06 29.53
CA HIS A 480 -29.67 -29.67 29.09
C HIS A 480 -30.27 -30.76 28.19
N GLY A 481 -31.36 -31.37 28.65
CA GLY A 481 -32.06 -32.50 28.01
C GLY A 481 -32.86 -32.13 26.77
#